data_AF-A0A936DAY8-F1
#
_entry.id   AF-A0A936DAY8-F1
#
_cell.length_a   1.000
_cell.length_b   1.000
_cell.length_c   1.000
_cell.angle_alpha   90.00
_cell.angle_beta   90.00
_cell.angle_gamma   90.00
#
_symmetry.space_group_name_H-M   'P 1'
#
loop_
_entity.id
_entity.type
_entity.pdbx_description
1 polymer ?
#
loop_
_entity_poly.entity_id
_entity_poly.type
_entity_poly.pdbx_seq_one_letter_code
_entity_poly.pdbx_strand_id
1 'polypeptide(L)'
;MLRAFTYLIVGWLLVAATGGLAEVLGLTIVLPATSAVVIAHAAFTGERELIPGLAVAVSLGYIEDLHQGAPVGVLSLSLAVAFLMLHWAAGRIAVRGWPMRALVSLMAVALIDAATLAILLALAEPLSVRTEALLPMLIGLRWHALATVLVAPPVWALLSRLFDLFRLEPRPPSDLHLDPR
;
A
#
# COMPACT_ATOMS: atom_id res chain seq x y z
N MET A 1 -10.50 13.16 -7.85
CA MET A 1 -9.15 13.38 -8.43
C MET A 1 -8.11 13.86 -7.41
N LEU A 2 -8.36 14.95 -6.66
CA LEU A 2 -7.40 15.46 -5.66
C LEU A 2 -6.98 14.40 -4.63
N ARG A 3 -7.91 13.56 -4.17
CA ARG A 3 -7.65 12.44 -3.25
C ARG A 3 -6.62 11.44 -3.79
N ALA A 4 -6.79 10.98 -5.03
CA ALA A 4 -5.87 10.06 -5.70
C ALA A 4 -4.49 10.69 -5.90
N PHE A 5 -4.46 11.98 -6.28
CA PHE A 5 -3.22 12.74 -6.39
C PHE A 5 -2.49 12.84 -5.04
N THR A 6 -3.20 13.13 -3.95
CA THR A 6 -2.62 13.15 -2.59
C THR A 6 -2.02 11.80 -2.22
N TYR A 7 -2.72 10.68 -2.48
CA TYR A 7 -2.15 9.35 -2.25
C TYR A 7 -0.87 9.11 -3.03
N LEU A 8 -0.82 9.53 -4.30
CA LEU A 8 0.34 9.34 -5.15
C LEU A 8 1.53 10.17 -4.68
N ILE A 9 1.33 11.44 -4.35
CA ILE A 9 2.40 12.31 -3.83
C ILE A 9 2.91 11.81 -2.48
N VAL A 10 2.01 11.52 -1.53
CA VAL A 10 2.41 11.05 -0.20
C VAL A 10 3.07 9.67 -0.30
N GLY A 11 2.52 8.76 -1.11
CA GLY A 11 3.11 7.44 -1.33
C GLY A 11 4.50 7.53 -1.93
N TRP A 12 4.71 8.36 -2.96
CA TRP A 12 6.03 8.60 -3.54
C TRP A 12 7.02 9.17 -2.51
N LEU A 13 6.61 10.17 -1.74
CA LEU A 13 7.47 10.76 -0.69
C LEU A 13 7.85 9.74 0.38
N LEU A 14 6.90 8.87 0.78
CA LEU A 14 7.17 7.82 1.75
C LEU A 14 8.17 6.79 1.21
N VAL A 15 8.00 6.35 -0.05
CA VAL A 15 8.95 5.44 -0.72
C VAL A 15 10.34 6.08 -0.83
N ALA A 16 10.42 7.35 -1.22
CA ALA A 16 11.69 8.06 -1.30
C ALA A 16 12.34 8.23 0.08
N ALA A 17 11.56 8.52 1.12
CA ALA A 17 12.05 8.67 2.48
C ALA A 17 12.56 7.33 3.06
N THR A 18 11.85 6.23 2.83
CA THR A 18 12.31 4.90 3.28
C THR A 18 13.56 4.47 2.54
N GLY A 19 13.61 4.63 1.22
CA GLY A 19 14.81 4.37 0.41
C GLY A 19 16.03 5.18 0.88
N GLY A 20 15.87 6.50 1.03
CA GLY A 20 16.93 7.38 1.52
C GLY A 20 17.38 7.06 2.94
N LEU A 21 16.45 6.69 3.85
CA LEU A 21 16.82 6.23 5.19
C LEU A 21 17.60 4.92 5.17
N ALA A 22 17.24 3.97 4.29
CA ALA A 22 18.03 2.74 4.15
C ALA A 22 19.46 3.02 3.69
N GLU A 23 19.63 3.91 2.72
CA GLU A 23 20.95 4.28 2.23
C GLU A 23 21.78 4.95 3.33
N VAL A 24 21.23 5.96 4.01
CA VAL A 24 21.93 6.72 5.05
C VAL A 24 22.26 5.87 6.28
N LEU A 25 21.38 4.97 6.68
CA LEU A 25 21.55 4.13 7.87
C LEU A 25 22.20 2.77 7.57
N GLY A 26 22.51 2.47 6.30
CA GLY A 26 23.05 1.18 5.87
C GLY A 26 22.10 0.01 6.14
N LEU A 27 20.78 0.24 6.12
CA LEU A 27 19.78 -0.80 6.38
C LEU A 27 19.59 -1.65 5.12
N THR A 28 20.02 -2.90 5.18
CA THR A 28 19.94 -3.83 4.03
C THR A 28 18.79 -4.84 4.12
N ILE A 29 18.12 -4.98 5.26
CA ILE A 29 17.20 -6.10 5.52
C ILE A 29 15.78 -5.64 5.90
N VAL A 30 15.60 -4.41 6.39
CA VAL A 30 14.38 -4.02 7.11
C VAL A 30 13.83 -2.70 6.58
N LEU A 31 13.34 -2.72 5.34
CA LEU A 31 12.59 -1.60 4.78
C LEU A 31 11.08 -1.87 4.87
N PRO A 32 10.26 -0.95 5.38
CA PRO A 32 8.81 -1.11 5.38
C PRO A 32 8.23 -0.84 3.98
N ALA A 33 7.23 -1.61 3.56
CA ALA A 33 6.42 -1.30 2.37
C ALA A 33 5.39 -0.22 2.69
N THR A 34 5.80 1.05 2.60
CA THR A 34 4.91 2.18 2.82
C THR A 34 3.79 2.27 1.80
N SER A 35 4.02 1.85 0.55
CA SER A 35 2.97 1.75 -0.47
C SER A 35 1.86 0.77 -0.09
N ALA A 36 2.20 -0.35 0.56
CA ALA A 36 1.23 -1.32 1.05
C ALA A 36 0.27 -0.67 2.07
N VAL A 37 0.80 0.16 2.96
CA VAL A 37 0.00 0.93 3.92
C VAL A 37 -0.87 1.96 3.21
N VAL A 38 -0.33 2.65 2.19
CA VAL A 38 -1.06 3.65 1.40
C VAL A 38 -2.23 3.01 0.65
N ILE A 39 -2.03 1.88 -0.03
CA ILE A 39 -3.12 1.20 -0.75
C ILE A 39 -4.14 0.59 0.22
N ALA A 40 -3.71 0.10 1.39
CA ALA A 40 -4.61 -0.37 2.43
C ALA A 40 -5.48 0.79 2.94
N HIS A 41 -4.86 1.94 3.22
CA HIS A 41 -5.61 3.14 3.60
C HIS A 41 -6.61 3.53 2.51
N ALA A 42 -6.19 3.58 1.24
CA ALA A 42 -7.07 3.90 0.11
C ALA A 42 -8.25 2.94 -0.02
N ALA A 43 -8.02 1.63 0.14
CA ALA A 43 -9.05 0.61 0.05
C ALA A 43 -10.09 0.70 1.18
N PHE A 44 -9.67 1.01 2.42
CA PHE A 44 -10.53 0.96 3.61
C PHE A 44 -11.11 2.30 4.07
N THR A 45 -10.65 3.44 3.52
CA THR A 45 -11.12 4.78 3.96
C THR A 45 -11.81 5.60 2.86
N GLY A 46 -11.62 5.26 1.58
CA GLY A 46 -12.22 6.02 0.47
C GLY A 46 -13.71 5.75 0.27
N GLU A 47 -14.35 6.54 -0.62
CA GLU A 47 -15.71 6.34 -1.16
C GLU A 47 -15.89 5.00 -1.93
N ARG A 48 -14.97 4.03 -1.76
CA ARG A 48 -14.92 2.78 -2.51
C ARG A 48 -14.92 3.02 -4.02
N GLU A 49 -14.24 4.09 -4.47
CA GLU A 49 -14.00 4.29 -5.89
C GLU A 49 -12.90 3.34 -6.37
N LEU A 50 -13.31 2.33 -7.14
CA LEU A 50 -12.42 1.29 -7.67
C LEU A 50 -11.36 1.87 -8.61
N ILE A 51 -11.78 2.63 -9.62
CA ILE A 51 -10.90 3.07 -10.72
C ILE A 51 -9.77 4.00 -10.22
N PRO A 52 -10.04 5.06 -9.45
CA PRO A 52 -8.97 5.95 -8.99
C PRO A 52 -8.02 5.27 -8.01
N GLY A 53 -8.53 4.38 -7.14
CA GLY A 53 -7.68 3.62 -6.22
C GLY A 53 -6.79 2.62 -6.95
N LEU A 54 -7.32 1.96 -7.99
CA LEU A 54 -6.53 1.07 -8.86
C LEU A 54 -5.44 1.86 -9.60
N ALA A 55 -5.77 3.04 -10.13
CA ALA A 55 -4.79 3.90 -10.78
C ALA A 55 -3.66 4.33 -9.82
N VAL A 56 -3.98 4.63 -8.56
CA VAL A 56 -2.99 4.90 -7.50
C VAL A 56 -2.11 3.67 -7.27
N ALA A 57 -2.69 2.49 -7.12
CA ALA A 57 -1.95 1.25 -6.87
C ALA A 57 -0.97 0.92 -8.01
N VAL A 58 -1.43 1.00 -9.25
CA VAL A 58 -0.61 0.82 -10.46
C VAL A 58 0.52 1.85 -10.50
N SER A 59 0.20 3.14 -10.28
CA SER A 59 1.20 4.21 -10.35
C SER A 59 2.25 4.09 -9.26
N LEU A 60 1.86 3.77 -8.03
CA LEU A 60 2.80 3.54 -6.94
C LEU A 60 3.67 2.31 -7.19
N GLY A 61 3.10 1.22 -7.70
CA GLY A 61 3.89 0.02 -8.02
C GLY A 61 4.87 0.28 -9.15
N TYR A 62 4.49 1.06 -10.17
CA TYR A 62 5.41 1.51 -11.22
C TYR A 62 6.56 2.37 -10.66
N ILE A 63 6.25 3.29 -9.74
CA ILE A 63 7.27 4.11 -9.05
C ILE A 63 8.21 3.21 -8.25
N GLU A 64 7.71 2.20 -7.56
CA GLU A 64 8.54 1.26 -6.82
C GLU A 64 9.38 0.37 -7.73
N ASP A 65 8.85 -0.09 -8.86
CA ASP A 65 9.62 -0.84 -9.86
C ASP A 65 10.87 -0.02 -10.28
N LEU A 66 10.68 1.27 -10.56
CA LEU A 66 11.77 2.20 -10.90
C LEU A 66 12.74 2.43 -9.74
N HIS A 67 12.23 2.51 -8.51
CA HIS A 67 13.05 2.79 -7.32
C HIS A 67 13.90 1.59 -6.89
N GLN A 68 13.35 0.37 -7.01
CA GLN A 68 14.01 -0.87 -6.60
C GLN A 68 14.83 -1.51 -7.72
N GLY A 69 14.71 -1.01 -8.95
CA GLY A 69 15.31 -1.66 -10.13
C GLY A 69 14.68 -3.01 -10.44
N ALA A 70 13.43 -3.23 -10.02
CA ALA A 70 12.68 -4.43 -10.34
C ALA A 70 12.26 -4.42 -11.83
N PRO A 71 11.98 -5.58 -12.44
CA PRO A 71 11.43 -5.61 -13.79
C PRO A 71 10.15 -4.78 -13.86
N VAL A 72 10.12 -3.81 -14.78
CA VAL A 72 9.02 -2.84 -14.92
C VAL A 72 7.69 -3.58 -15.09
N GLY A 73 6.74 -3.29 -14.20
CA GLY A 73 5.39 -3.84 -14.22
C GLY A 73 5.13 -4.90 -13.16
N VAL A 74 6.16 -5.46 -12.51
CA VAL A 74 5.98 -6.53 -11.50
C VAL A 74 5.31 -6.00 -10.24
N LEU A 75 5.83 -4.94 -9.62
CA LEU A 75 5.21 -4.34 -8.45
C LEU A 75 3.95 -3.58 -8.83
N SER A 76 3.92 -2.95 -10.01
CA SER A 76 2.69 -2.36 -10.57
C SER A 76 1.53 -3.35 -10.60
N LEU A 77 1.75 -4.56 -11.12
CA LEU A 77 0.73 -5.61 -11.17
C LEU A 77 0.40 -6.14 -9.76
N SER A 78 1.42 -6.34 -8.93
CA SER A 78 1.25 -6.87 -7.57
C SER A 78 0.42 -5.94 -6.69
N LEU A 79 0.70 -4.63 -6.70
CA LEU A 79 -0.10 -3.63 -5.98
C LEU A 79 -1.51 -3.52 -6.54
N ALA A 80 -1.69 -3.61 -7.86
CA ALA A 80 -3.02 -3.60 -8.48
C ALA A 80 -3.88 -4.77 -7.99
N VAL A 81 -3.33 -5.99 -8.02
CA VAL A 81 -4.01 -7.20 -7.54
C VAL A 81 -4.30 -7.10 -6.04
N ALA A 82 -3.32 -6.67 -5.24
CA ALA A 82 -3.51 -6.48 -3.81
C ALA A 82 -4.61 -5.46 -3.53
N PHE A 83 -4.62 -4.31 -4.21
CA PHE A 83 -5.66 -3.29 -4.06
C PHE A 83 -7.05 -3.85 -4.38
N LEU A 84 -7.22 -4.61 -5.47
CA LEU A 84 -8.50 -5.23 -5.82
C LEU A 84 -9.01 -6.16 -4.71
N MET A 85 -8.13 -7.00 -4.16
CA MET A 85 -8.49 -7.90 -3.06
C MET A 85 -8.87 -7.15 -1.79
N LEU A 86 -8.08 -6.14 -1.41
CA LEU A 86 -8.35 -5.29 -0.25
C LEU A 86 -9.66 -4.51 -0.42
N HIS A 87 -9.91 -3.98 -1.62
CA HIS A 87 -11.13 -3.25 -1.96
C HIS A 87 -12.37 -4.14 -1.83
N TRP A 88 -12.31 -5.39 -2.28
CA TRP A 88 -13.39 -6.37 -2.07
C TRP A 88 -13.56 -6.76 -0.60
N ALA A 89 -12.47 -6.79 0.18
CA ALA A 89 -12.52 -7.05 1.62
C ALA A 89 -13.08 -5.86 2.42
N ALA A 90 -12.90 -4.63 1.94
CA ALA A 90 -13.36 -3.40 2.61
C ALA A 90 -14.88 -3.30 2.78
N GLY A 91 -15.66 -4.08 2.02
CA GLY A 91 -17.09 -4.24 2.24
C GLY A 91 -17.45 -4.96 3.53
N ARG A 92 -16.55 -5.80 4.06
CA ARG A 92 -16.83 -6.77 5.14
C ARG A 92 -16.06 -6.48 6.42
N ILE A 93 -15.01 -5.68 6.34
CA ILE A 93 -14.06 -5.47 7.45
C ILE A 93 -14.11 -4.01 7.89
N ALA A 94 -14.47 -3.79 9.16
CA ALA A 94 -14.41 -2.47 9.77
C ALA A 94 -13.01 -2.20 10.34
N VAL A 95 -12.31 -1.20 9.81
CA VAL A 95 -10.98 -0.82 10.29
C VAL A 95 -11.10 0.24 11.37
N ARG A 96 -11.06 -0.19 12.64
CA ARG A 96 -11.09 0.71 13.81
C ARG A 96 -9.89 0.48 14.73
N GLY A 97 -9.27 1.57 15.17
CA GLY A 97 -8.11 1.54 16.05
C GLY A 97 -6.80 1.12 15.36
N TRP A 98 -5.70 1.28 16.09
CA TRP A 98 -4.35 0.96 15.59
C TRP A 98 -4.10 -0.52 15.29
N PRO A 99 -4.63 -1.52 16.06
CA PRO A 99 -4.35 -2.92 15.78
C PRO A 99 -4.94 -3.35 14.43
N MET A 100 -6.13 -2.85 14.11
CA MET A 100 -6.79 -3.20 12.87
C MET A 100 -6.10 -2.57 11.66
N ARG A 101 -5.59 -1.34 11.80
CA ARG A 101 -4.77 -0.67 10.77
C ARG A 101 -3.47 -1.43 10.49
N ALA A 102 -2.82 -1.92 11.55
CA ALA A 102 -1.65 -2.78 11.45
C ALA A 102 -1.99 -4.11 10.75
N LEU A 103 -3.11 -4.75 11.13
CA LEU A 103 -3.55 -6.02 10.54
C LEU A 103 -3.88 -5.89 9.05
N VAL A 104 -4.63 -4.87 8.63
CA VAL A 104 -4.94 -4.70 7.20
C VAL A 104 -3.71 -4.33 6.38
N SER A 105 -2.73 -3.64 6.99
CA SER A 105 -1.44 -3.35 6.35
C SER A 105 -0.57 -4.60 6.24
N LEU A 106 -0.60 -5.47 7.26
CA LEU A 106 0.02 -6.81 7.20
C LEU A 106 -0.57 -7.64 6.06
N MET A 107 -1.89 -7.63 5.94
CA MET A 107 -2.59 -8.32 4.86
C MET A 107 -2.20 -7.73 3.50
N ALA A 108 -2.10 -6.41 3.37
CA ALA A 108 -1.68 -5.76 2.15
C ALA A 108 -0.27 -6.16 1.74
N VAL A 109 0.72 -6.06 2.64
CA VAL A 109 2.11 -6.44 2.32
C VAL A 109 2.22 -7.93 2.01
N ALA A 110 1.54 -8.79 2.76
CA ALA A 110 1.55 -10.23 2.50
C ALA A 110 0.96 -10.57 1.11
N LEU A 111 -0.11 -9.86 0.69
CA LEU A 111 -0.69 -10.02 -0.64
C LEU A 111 0.26 -9.54 -1.74
N ILE A 112 0.91 -8.38 -1.55
CA ILE A 112 1.89 -7.84 -2.50
C ILE A 112 3.07 -8.79 -2.64
N ASP A 113 3.64 -9.25 -1.52
CA ASP A 113 4.79 -10.17 -1.50
C ASP A 113 4.44 -11.49 -2.17
N ALA A 114 3.27 -12.06 -1.87
CA ALA A 114 2.80 -13.30 -2.49
C ALA A 114 2.56 -13.13 -4.00
N ALA A 115 1.94 -12.02 -4.42
CA ALA A 115 1.72 -11.72 -5.82
C ALA A 115 3.04 -11.51 -6.57
N THR A 116 3.97 -10.75 -5.98
CA THR A 116 5.30 -10.48 -6.53
C THR A 116 6.06 -11.79 -6.73
N LEU A 117 6.08 -12.65 -5.71
CA LEU A 117 6.73 -13.96 -5.79
C LEU A 117 6.08 -14.84 -6.86
N ALA A 118 4.75 -14.88 -6.92
CA ALA A 118 4.03 -15.66 -7.92
C ALA A 118 4.33 -15.18 -9.35
N ILE A 119 4.39 -13.86 -9.58
CA ILE A 119 4.74 -13.27 -10.87
C ILE A 119 6.18 -13.59 -11.25
N LEU A 120 7.14 -13.41 -10.33
CA LEU A 120 8.55 -13.69 -10.58
C LEU A 120 8.81 -15.19 -10.84
N LEU A 121 8.07 -16.08 -10.19
CA LEU A 121 8.14 -17.52 -10.47
C LEU A 121 7.50 -17.86 -11.81
N ALA A 122 6.31 -17.33 -12.10
CA ALA A 122 5.60 -17.60 -13.36
C ALA A 122 6.35 -17.04 -14.59
N LEU A 123 7.09 -15.94 -14.40
CA LEU A 123 7.85 -15.26 -15.44
C LEU A 123 9.37 -15.41 -15.26
N ALA A 124 9.82 -16.44 -14.54
CA ALA A 124 11.24 -16.61 -14.23
C ALA A 124 12.12 -16.69 -15.50
N GLU A 125 11.70 -17.51 -16.47
CA GLU A 125 12.39 -17.67 -17.76
C GLU A 125 12.39 -16.37 -18.59
N PRO A 126 11.25 -15.72 -18.89
CA PRO A 126 11.24 -14.51 -19.71
C PRO A 126 11.93 -13.32 -19.04
N LEU A 127 11.96 -13.27 -17.70
CA LEU A 127 12.65 -12.22 -16.95
C LEU A 127 14.12 -12.58 -16.62
N SER A 128 14.62 -13.74 -17.06
CA SER A 128 15.96 -14.25 -16.74
C SER A 128 16.26 -14.26 -15.24
N VAL A 129 15.22 -14.50 -14.42
CA VAL A 129 15.31 -14.53 -12.96
C VAL A 129 15.77 -15.91 -12.52
N ARG A 130 16.84 -15.95 -11.72
CA ARG A 130 17.32 -17.18 -11.10
C ARG A 130 16.36 -17.59 -9.98
N THR A 131 15.61 -18.66 -10.18
CA THR A 131 14.64 -19.18 -9.19
C THR A 131 15.30 -19.56 -7.86
N GLU A 132 16.56 -20.00 -7.90
CA GLU A 132 17.35 -20.26 -6.68
C GLU A 132 17.52 -19.03 -5.78
N ALA A 133 17.51 -17.83 -6.37
CA ALA A 133 17.63 -16.57 -5.62
C ALA A 133 16.31 -16.15 -4.96
N LEU A 134 15.17 -16.71 -5.39
CA LEU A 134 13.84 -16.36 -4.84
C LEU A 134 13.58 -17.04 -3.49
N LEU A 135 14.10 -18.25 -3.26
CA LEU A 135 13.90 -18.95 -1.98
C LEU A 135 14.49 -18.19 -0.77
N PRO A 136 15.72 -17.65 -0.84
CA PRO A 136 16.26 -16.81 0.24
C PRO A 136 15.41 -15.56 0.52
N MET A 137 14.72 -14.99 -0.48
CA MET A 137 13.87 -13.81 -0.28
C MET A 137 12.72 -14.07 0.69
N LEU A 138 12.18 -15.31 0.73
CA LEU A 138 11.12 -15.71 1.67
C LEU A 138 11.50 -15.43 3.14
N ILE A 139 12.78 -15.58 3.47
CA ILE A 139 13.30 -15.33 4.83
C ILE A 139 13.33 -13.82 5.13
N GLY A 140 13.51 -12.98 4.11
CA GLY A 140 13.43 -11.52 4.22
C GLY A 140 12.01 -11.00 4.37
N LEU A 141 11.02 -11.67 3.75
CA LEU A 141 9.62 -11.24 3.75
C LEU A 141 9.05 -11.05 5.16
N ARG A 142 9.41 -11.90 6.13
CA ARG A 142 8.96 -11.73 7.52
C ARG A 142 9.44 -10.43 8.16
N TRP A 143 10.66 -9.99 7.85
CA TRP A 143 11.22 -8.74 8.39
C TRP A 143 10.62 -7.54 7.69
N HIS A 144 10.39 -7.64 6.39
CA HIS A 144 9.66 -6.66 5.59
C HIS A 144 8.23 -6.45 6.10
N ALA A 145 7.51 -7.56 6.37
CA ALA A 145 6.17 -7.53 6.93
C ALA A 145 6.15 -6.93 8.35
N LEU A 146 7.11 -7.32 9.20
CA LEU A 146 7.21 -6.76 10.56
C LEU A 146 7.49 -5.25 10.54
N ALA A 147 8.42 -4.79 9.70
CA ALA A 147 8.71 -3.37 9.53
C ALA A 147 7.46 -2.60 9.08
N THR A 148 6.73 -3.16 8.13
CA THR A 148 5.49 -2.57 7.61
C THR A 148 4.42 -2.48 8.68
N VAL A 149 4.26 -3.51 9.51
CA VAL A 149 3.31 -3.51 10.64
C VAL A 149 3.63 -2.43 11.66
N LEU A 150 4.91 -2.23 11.98
CA LEU A 150 5.35 -1.21 12.93
C LEU A 150 5.12 0.21 12.41
N VAL A 151 5.33 0.42 11.11
CA VAL A 151 5.21 1.73 10.44
C VAL A 151 3.77 2.03 9.99
N ALA A 152 2.91 1.02 9.91
CA ALA A 152 1.54 1.16 9.46
C ALA A 152 0.71 2.16 10.28
N PRO A 153 0.64 2.09 11.63
CA PRO A 153 -0.15 3.04 12.41
C PRO A 153 0.25 4.52 12.23
N PRO A 154 1.53 4.93 12.29
CA PRO A 154 1.89 6.33 12.07
C PRO A 154 1.65 6.80 10.64
N VAL A 155 1.92 5.97 9.63
CA VAL A 155 1.62 6.31 8.22
C VAL A 155 0.11 6.47 8.01
N TRP A 156 -0.69 5.58 8.60
CA TRP A 156 -2.15 5.70 8.55
C TRP A 156 -2.62 7.00 9.21
N ALA A 157 -2.09 7.33 10.39
CA ALA A 157 -2.44 8.57 11.09
C ALA A 157 -2.04 9.81 10.29
N LEU A 158 -0.89 9.79 9.61
CA LEU A 158 -0.46 10.84 8.70
C LEU A 158 -1.45 11.01 7.55
N LEU A 159 -1.82 9.92 6.87
CA LEU A 159 -2.80 9.95 5.78
C LEU A 159 -4.14 10.48 6.26
N SER A 160 -4.71 9.94 7.34
CA SER A 160 -5.99 10.42 7.88
C SER A 160 -5.93 11.92 8.21
N ARG A 161 -4.86 12.39 8.87
CA ARG A 161 -4.70 13.83 9.18
C ARG A 161 -4.60 14.71 7.96
N LEU A 162 -3.87 14.29 6.93
CA LEU A 162 -3.76 15.05 5.68
C LEU A 162 -5.12 15.13 4.98
N PHE A 163 -5.86 14.03 4.96
CA PHE A 163 -7.17 13.97 4.29
C PHE A 163 -8.22 14.78 5.04
N ASP A 164 -8.20 14.76 6.38
CA ASP A 164 -8.99 15.65 7.23
C ASP A 164 -8.66 17.13 6.96
N LEU A 165 -7.36 17.48 6.92
CA LEU A 165 -6.89 18.85 6.71
C LEU A 165 -7.33 19.40 5.35
N PHE A 166 -7.23 18.59 4.30
CA PHE A 166 -7.65 18.95 2.95
C PHE A 166 -9.15 18.76 2.71
N ARG A 167 -9.92 18.35 3.73
CA ARG A 167 -11.37 18.06 3.64
C ARG A 167 -11.69 17.08 2.50
N LEU A 168 -10.88 16.05 2.36
CA LEU A 168 -11.00 15.01 1.33
C LEU A 168 -11.83 13.80 1.79
N GLU A 169 -12.28 13.79 3.05
CA GLU A 169 -13.29 12.86 3.58
C GLU A 169 -14.70 13.46 3.41
N PRO A 170 -15.69 12.68 2.94
CA PRO A 170 -17.07 13.12 2.92
C PRO A 170 -17.55 13.36 4.36
N ARG A 171 -18.11 14.54 4.63
CA ARG A 171 -18.91 14.73 5.86
C ARG A 171 -20.08 13.76 5.79
N PRO A 172 -20.40 13.01 6.86
CA PRO A 172 -21.69 12.32 6.93
C PRO A 172 -22.79 13.37 6.68
N PRO A 173 -23.86 13.02 5.94
CA PRO A 173 -24.97 13.93 5.75
C PRO A 173 -25.43 14.38 7.13
N SER A 174 -25.41 15.68 7.37
CA SER A 174 -25.95 16.26 8.60
C SER A 174 -27.43 15.91 8.63
N ASP A 175 -27.83 15.05 9.57
CA ASP A 175 -29.23 14.80 9.95
C ASP A 175 -29.85 16.07 10.57
N LEU A 176 -29.88 17.15 9.81
CA LEU A 176 -30.45 18.44 10.16
C LEU A 176 -31.40 18.83 9.03
N HIS A 177 -32.51 18.09 8.93
CA HIS A 177 -33.84 18.58 8.51
C HIS A 177 -34.88 17.53 8.90
N LEU A 178 -34.98 17.25 10.21
CA LEU A 178 -36.29 16.96 10.79
C LEU A 178 -36.90 18.32 11.12
N ASP A 179 -37.56 18.92 10.14
CA ASP A 179 -38.43 20.07 10.34
C ASP A 179 -39.75 19.53 10.93
N PRO A 180 -40.08 19.80 12.21
CA PRO A 180 -41.36 19.42 12.76
C PRO A 180 -42.36 20.52 12.40
N ARG A 181 -43.14 20.30 11.34
CA ARG A 181 -44.38 21.04 11.09
C ARG A 181 -45.54 20.08 11.03
#